data_AF-A0A0Q7E5L7-F1
#
_entry.id   AF-A0A0Q7E5L7-F1
#
_cell.length_a   1.000
_cell.length_b   1.000
_cell.length_c   1.000
_cell.angle_alpha   90.00
_cell.angle_beta   90.00
_cell.angle_gamma   90.00
#
_symmetry.space_group_name_H-M   'P 1'
#
loop_
_entity.id
_entity.type
_entity.pdbx_description
1 polymer ?
#
loop_
_entity_poly.entity_id
_entity_poly.type
_entity_poly.pdbx_seq_one_letter_code
_entity_poly.pdbx_strand_id
1 'polypeptide(L)'
;MNVHAPMVRLDDRFEDYRLEIVESDARLAEIGAAWNALWRRGDGLIFQSHDWVAAWWRTVPNRDGRQLRIGLIWRGDELMAILPLAIQRRKGLRFLEWAANDCSDYADVLIHPRCPPAALSQLWRQVVAAGGFDLYFLNRLRPDAKFRALLDAPGGLSLPANRRTEICSQVAGDWATGAQWFEAQSKKTRQNYRRGRKALEESGKVVFRLLPLDEPAGPVLARLGELKRQWLAGNGRVAPLFDAGAPALPALVEVLAKAGALRIFVIECAGTTVAISVNFVQRGTLMAFLTSYDPSFERGSPGMVLLMDYVQWSIDQGLEMVDFLCGEEPFKVRFATQTLTLTSVMGPATLKGRLAILVDEIRLRSQSALDRWRAWRAANVKRPGSSQSTELVRDDA
;
A
#
# COMPACT_ATOMS: atom_id res chain seq x y z
N MET A 1 11.49 3.39 40.55
CA MET A 1 12.39 4.50 40.20
C MET A 1 11.99 4.95 38.80
N ASN A 2 11.01 5.86 38.72
CA ASN A 2 10.37 6.29 37.48
C ASN A 2 11.24 7.35 36.79
N VAL A 3 11.74 7.03 35.61
CA VAL A 3 12.46 8.00 34.76
C VAL A 3 11.44 8.65 33.84
N HIS A 4 10.95 9.82 34.25
CA HIS A 4 10.17 10.70 33.38
C HIS A 4 11.08 11.24 32.26
N ALA A 5 10.67 11.06 31.01
CA ALA A 5 11.29 11.72 29.86
C ALA A 5 11.12 13.26 29.98
N PRO A 6 12.09 14.07 29.50
CA PRO A 6 12.10 15.51 29.76
C PRO A 6 10.99 16.24 28.99
N MET A 7 10.18 17.00 29.73
CA MET A 7 9.19 17.96 29.21
C MET A 7 9.89 19.24 28.75
N VAL A 8 9.74 19.60 27.48
CA VAL A 8 10.15 20.91 26.94
C VAL A 8 8.92 21.84 26.94
N ARG A 9 9.00 22.99 27.62
CA ARG A 9 7.95 24.02 27.62
C ARG A 9 7.83 24.68 26.24
N LEU A 10 6.59 24.89 25.82
CA LEU A 10 6.17 25.41 24.52
C LEU A 10 6.30 26.94 24.45
N ASP A 11 6.40 27.48 23.23
CA ASP A 11 6.21 28.89 22.88
C ASP A 11 4.81 29.35 23.36
N ASP A 12 4.67 30.57 23.90
CA ASP A 12 3.48 31.11 24.62
C ASP A 12 2.13 31.03 23.85
N ARG A 13 2.12 30.56 22.59
CA ARG A 13 0.95 30.36 21.73
C ARG A 13 0.34 28.95 21.76
N PHE A 14 0.87 28.03 22.56
CA PHE A 14 0.45 26.61 22.58
C PHE A 14 0.25 26.01 23.97
N GLU A 15 0.00 26.80 25.02
CA GLU A 15 -0.02 26.34 26.42
C GLU A 15 -0.95 25.13 26.68
N ASP A 16 -1.99 24.92 25.87
CA ASP A 16 -2.95 23.82 26.03
C ASP A 16 -2.57 22.49 25.34
N TYR A 17 -1.53 22.47 24.50
CA TYR A 17 -1.17 21.27 23.73
C TYR A 17 0.04 20.55 24.33
N ARG A 18 -0.02 19.23 24.52
CA ARG A 18 1.12 18.42 24.98
C ARG A 18 1.58 17.47 23.89
N LEU A 19 2.87 17.52 23.57
CA LEU A 19 3.51 16.60 22.64
C LEU A 19 4.08 15.39 23.38
N GLU A 20 3.94 14.20 22.82
CA GLU A 20 4.42 12.95 23.41
C GLU A 20 5.00 12.04 22.32
N ILE A 21 6.06 11.28 22.64
CA ILE A 21 6.61 10.24 21.77
C ILE A 21 6.46 8.89 22.49
N VAL A 22 5.77 7.95 21.84
CA VAL A 22 5.52 6.60 22.34
C VAL A 22 6.50 5.62 21.72
N GLU A 23 7.28 4.97 22.59
CA GLU A 23 8.34 4.03 22.22
C GLU A 23 8.18 2.65 22.88
N SER A 24 7.17 2.45 23.73
CA SER A 24 6.96 1.22 24.51
C SER A 24 5.63 0.54 24.21
N ASP A 25 5.61 -0.77 24.43
CA ASP A 25 4.43 -1.63 24.23
C ASP A 25 3.29 -1.25 25.17
N ALA A 26 3.63 -1.04 26.45
CA ALA A 26 2.66 -0.67 27.49
C ALA A 26 1.96 0.64 27.09
N ARG A 27 2.74 1.63 26.67
CA ARG A 27 2.16 2.92 26.29
C ARG A 27 1.37 2.84 24.97
N LEU A 28 1.81 2.03 24.00
CA LEU A 28 1.01 1.72 22.81
C LEU A 28 -0.34 1.14 23.20
N ALA A 29 -0.41 0.21 24.16
CA ALA A 29 -1.67 -0.36 24.62
C ALA A 29 -2.56 0.67 25.32
N GLU A 30 -2.01 1.48 26.23
CA GLU A 30 -2.75 2.50 26.99
C GLU A 30 -3.44 3.54 26.11
N ILE A 31 -2.79 3.99 25.03
CA ILE A 31 -3.37 5.03 24.15
C ILE A 31 -4.44 4.50 23.19
N GLY A 32 -4.69 3.19 23.15
CA GLY A 32 -5.54 2.57 22.13
C GLY A 32 -6.96 3.11 22.09
N ALA A 33 -7.58 3.35 23.26
CA ALA A 33 -8.92 3.91 23.34
C ALA A 33 -8.99 5.34 22.75
N ALA A 34 -8.04 6.21 23.12
CA ALA A 34 -7.97 7.58 22.62
C ALA A 34 -7.65 7.64 21.12
N TRP A 35 -6.75 6.78 20.65
CA TRP A 35 -6.41 6.65 19.24
C TRP A 35 -7.61 6.21 18.42
N ASN A 36 -8.29 5.12 18.81
CA ASN A 36 -9.47 4.65 18.10
C ASN A 36 -10.62 5.67 18.14
N ALA A 37 -10.75 6.46 19.21
CA ALA A 37 -11.70 7.57 19.25
C ALA A 37 -11.38 8.67 18.23
N LEU A 38 -10.11 9.07 18.09
CA LEU A 38 -9.67 10.01 17.06
C LEU A 38 -9.90 9.44 15.64
N TRP A 39 -9.56 8.17 15.43
CA TRP A 39 -9.76 7.49 14.14
C TRP A 39 -11.24 7.45 13.72
N ARG A 40 -12.15 7.07 14.62
CA ARG A 40 -13.60 7.00 14.33
C ARG A 40 -14.24 8.36 14.03
N ARG A 41 -13.74 9.44 14.66
CA ARG A 41 -14.20 10.81 14.40
C ARG A 41 -13.62 11.38 13.10
N GLY A 42 -12.49 10.85 12.69
CA GLY A 42 -11.78 11.24 11.49
C GLY A 42 -12.24 10.49 10.25
N ASP A 43 -11.49 10.73 9.20
CA ASP A 43 -11.61 10.22 7.85
C ASP A 43 -10.50 9.21 7.49
N GLY A 44 -9.70 8.82 8.49
CA GLY A 44 -8.55 7.95 8.33
C GLY A 44 -8.93 6.54 7.87
N LEU A 45 -8.06 5.94 7.07
CA LEU A 45 -8.19 4.55 6.66
C LEU A 45 -7.81 3.61 7.79
N ILE A 46 -8.22 2.35 7.68
CA ILE A 46 -7.91 1.34 8.71
C ILE A 46 -6.40 1.17 8.96
N PHE A 47 -5.56 1.47 7.96
CA PHE A 47 -4.10 1.50 8.08
C PHE A 47 -3.59 2.48 9.15
N GLN A 48 -4.37 3.50 9.50
CA GLN A 48 -4.05 4.45 10.56
C GLN A 48 -4.68 4.08 11.92
N SER A 49 -5.50 3.04 12.00
CA SER A 49 -6.15 2.65 13.27
C SER A 49 -5.14 2.10 14.27
N HIS A 50 -5.44 2.23 15.57
CA HIS A 50 -4.61 1.62 16.62
C HIS A 50 -4.59 0.10 16.46
N ASP A 51 -5.76 -0.50 16.23
CA ASP A 51 -5.91 -1.96 16.14
C ASP A 51 -5.02 -2.54 15.04
N TRP A 52 -4.88 -1.84 13.90
CA TRP A 52 -3.98 -2.21 12.80
C TRP A 52 -2.50 -2.14 13.20
N VAL A 53 -2.07 -1.00 13.74
CA VAL A 53 -0.67 -0.80 14.17
C VAL A 53 -0.30 -1.75 15.32
N ALA A 54 -1.21 -1.98 16.26
CA ALA A 54 -1.01 -2.90 17.37
C ALA A 54 -0.98 -4.37 16.89
N ALA A 55 -1.86 -4.77 15.97
CA ALA A 55 -1.83 -6.11 15.38
C ALA A 55 -0.52 -6.37 14.65
N TRP A 56 -0.06 -5.42 13.83
CA TRP A 56 1.27 -5.46 13.22
C TRP A 56 2.36 -5.59 14.29
N TRP A 57 2.42 -4.68 15.25
CA TRP A 57 3.50 -4.64 16.23
C TRP A 57 3.64 -5.93 17.05
N ARG A 58 2.53 -6.58 17.39
CA ARG A 58 2.53 -7.87 18.11
C ARG A 58 3.01 -9.04 17.25
N THR A 59 2.86 -8.96 15.94
CA THR A 59 3.04 -10.11 15.02
C THR A 59 4.24 -9.99 14.10
N VAL A 60 4.86 -8.82 14.07
CA VAL A 60 5.90 -8.50 13.12
C VAL A 60 7.17 -9.33 13.38
N PRO A 61 7.76 -10.00 12.36
CA PRO A 61 8.97 -10.81 12.55
C PRO A 61 10.19 -9.93 12.82
N ASN A 62 11.22 -10.42 13.52
CA ASN A 62 12.44 -9.66 13.84
C ASN A 62 12.18 -8.36 14.60
N ARG A 63 11.39 -8.44 15.67
CA ARG A 63 11.02 -7.30 16.52
C ARG A 63 12.23 -6.55 17.07
N ASP A 64 13.33 -7.24 17.37
CA ASP A 64 14.60 -6.64 17.84
C ASP A 64 15.22 -5.65 16.83
N GLY A 65 14.85 -5.76 15.55
CA GLY A 65 15.26 -4.84 14.50
C GLY A 65 14.34 -3.63 14.35
N ARG A 66 13.32 -3.47 15.20
CA ARG A 66 12.33 -2.40 15.13
C ARG A 66 12.13 -1.69 16.47
N GLN A 67 11.70 -0.44 16.41
CA GLN A 67 11.36 0.36 17.59
C GLN A 67 10.14 1.26 17.27
N LEU A 68 9.18 1.36 18.19
CA LEU A 68 8.08 2.31 18.05
C LEU A 68 8.60 3.75 18.13
N ARG A 69 8.02 4.64 17.32
CA ARG A 69 8.33 6.08 17.35
C ARG A 69 7.06 6.88 17.06
N ILE A 70 6.00 6.63 17.81
CA ILE A 70 4.68 7.20 17.52
C ILE A 70 4.58 8.58 18.18
N GLY A 71 4.40 9.62 17.37
CA GLY A 71 4.21 10.97 17.88
C GLY A 71 2.73 11.25 18.18
N LEU A 72 2.44 11.91 19.31
CA LEU A 72 1.09 12.28 19.74
C LEU A 72 1.01 13.78 20.04
N ILE A 73 -0.17 14.35 19.79
CA ILE A 73 -0.54 15.70 20.24
C ILE A 73 -1.80 15.58 21.07
N TRP A 74 -1.72 16.00 22.33
CA TRP A 74 -2.84 16.04 23.26
C TRP A 74 -3.31 17.47 23.48
N ARG A 75 -4.58 17.66 23.81
CA ARG A 75 -5.12 18.88 24.41
C ARG A 75 -5.90 18.48 25.65
N GLY A 76 -5.33 18.70 26.83
CA GLY A 76 -5.76 18.00 28.05
C GLY A 76 -5.69 16.48 27.84
N ASP A 77 -6.82 15.79 28.04
CA ASP A 77 -6.97 14.34 27.83
C ASP A 77 -7.49 13.97 26.43
N GLU A 78 -7.76 14.96 25.57
CA GLU A 78 -8.21 14.70 24.20
C GLU A 78 -7.01 14.51 23.27
N LEU A 79 -6.96 13.36 22.58
CA LEU A 79 -5.94 13.11 21.56
C LEU A 79 -6.31 13.82 20.26
N MET A 80 -5.45 14.74 19.84
CA MET A 80 -5.68 15.66 18.72
C MET A 80 -4.95 15.24 17.45
N ALA A 81 -3.79 14.59 17.54
CA ALA A 81 -3.10 14.05 16.38
C ALA A 81 -2.20 12.87 16.73
N ILE A 82 -1.94 12.03 15.73
CA ILE A 82 -1.08 10.85 15.81
C ILE A 82 -0.26 10.75 14.54
N LEU A 83 1.05 10.61 14.72
CA LEU A 83 2.00 10.31 13.67
C LEU A 83 2.54 8.89 13.88
N PRO A 84 1.94 7.86 13.23
CA PRO A 84 2.25 6.46 13.51
C PRO A 84 3.55 6.06 12.80
N LEU A 85 4.68 6.17 13.48
CA LEU A 85 6.00 5.83 12.93
C LEU A 85 6.68 4.71 13.71
N ALA A 86 7.62 4.06 13.04
CA ALA A 86 8.53 3.10 13.63
C ALA A 86 9.92 3.22 12.99
N ILE A 87 10.95 2.92 13.78
CA ILE A 87 12.31 2.75 13.30
C ILE A 87 12.48 1.30 12.87
N GLN A 88 13.03 1.06 11.69
CA GLN A 88 13.29 -0.27 11.15
C GLN A 88 14.73 -0.41 10.65
N ARG A 89 15.40 -1.49 11.04
CA ARG A 89 16.76 -1.79 10.58
C ARG A 89 16.73 -2.63 9.30
N ARG A 90 17.34 -2.13 8.23
CA ARG A 90 17.47 -2.84 6.94
C ARG A 90 18.88 -2.66 6.38
N LYS A 91 19.56 -3.76 6.06
CA LYS A 91 20.91 -3.77 5.46
C LYS A 91 21.91 -2.87 6.21
N GLY A 92 21.86 -2.91 7.55
CA GLY A 92 22.74 -2.13 8.41
C GLY A 92 22.33 -0.67 8.62
N LEU A 93 21.32 -0.15 7.94
CA LEU A 93 20.77 1.22 8.12
C LEU A 93 19.51 1.19 8.98
N ARG A 94 19.25 2.27 9.72
CA ARG A 94 18.01 2.48 10.46
C ARG A 94 17.14 3.52 9.76
N PHE A 95 15.92 3.15 9.42
CA PHE A 95 14.94 3.99 8.73
C PHE A 95 13.83 4.39 9.69
N LEU A 96 13.51 5.67 9.78
CA LEU A 96 12.23 6.12 10.34
C LEU A 96 11.17 6.08 9.24
N GLU A 97 10.15 5.23 9.40
CA GLU A 97 9.08 5.01 8.42
C GLU A 97 7.72 4.99 9.10
N TRP A 98 6.65 4.91 8.30
CA TRP A 98 5.32 4.57 8.82
C TRP A 98 5.37 3.27 9.63
N ALA A 99 4.67 3.25 10.77
CA ALA A 99 4.40 2.00 11.46
C ALA A 99 3.54 1.11 10.53
N ALA A 100 3.78 -0.20 10.56
CA ALA A 100 3.10 -1.15 9.66
C ALA A 100 3.30 -0.90 8.14
N ASN A 101 4.37 -0.20 7.72
CA ASN A 101 4.61 0.12 6.31
C ASN A 101 4.74 -1.11 5.38
N ASP A 102 5.13 -2.26 5.92
CA ASP A 102 5.26 -3.52 5.17
C ASP A 102 3.91 -4.18 4.85
N CYS A 103 2.82 -3.72 5.48
CA CYS A 103 1.47 -4.21 5.24
C CYS A 103 0.45 -3.08 5.03
N SER A 104 0.89 -1.83 4.92
CA SER A 104 0.00 -0.66 4.74
C SER A 104 0.29 0.05 3.42
N ASP A 105 -0.76 0.32 2.65
CA ASP A 105 -0.62 0.98 1.36
C ASP A 105 -0.84 2.48 1.41
N TYR A 106 -1.72 2.98 2.29
CA TYR A 106 -2.02 4.41 2.41
C TYR A 106 -1.80 4.90 3.84
N ALA A 107 -0.60 4.71 4.39
CA ALA A 107 -0.23 5.22 5.71
C ALA A 107 -0.19 6.77 5.73
N ASP A 108 -0.64 7.37 6.82
CA ASP A 108 -0.73 8.83 6.97
C ASP A 108 -0.83 9.22 8.46
N VAL A 109 -0.79 10.53 8.72
CA VAL A 109 -1.11 11.12 10.03
C VAL A 109 -2.63 11.11 10.28
N LEU A 110 -3.04 10.82 11.52
CA LEU A 110 -4.39 11.15 11.99
C LEU A 110 -4.34 12.50 12.69
N ILE A 111 -5.18 13.43 12.28
CA ILE A 111 -5.24 14.76 12.88
C ILE A 111 -6.67 15.25 12.93
N HIS A 112 -7.05 15.77 14.09
CA HIS A 112 -8.30 16.45 14.35
C HIS A 112 -8.26 17.83 13.66
N PRO A 113 -9.34 18.29 12.99
CA PRO A 113 -9.34 19.56 12.25
C PRO A 113 -8.93 20.80 13.06
N ARG A 114 -9.22 20.79 14.37
CA ARG A 114 -8.82 21.84 15.33
C ARG A 114 -7.36 21.80 15.77
N CYS A 115 -6.58 20.77 15.40
CA CYS A 115 -5.19 20.67 15.79
C CYS A 115 -4.34 21.69 15.00
N PRO A 116 -3.55 22.56 15.66
CA PRO A 116 -2.75 23.55 14.96
C PRO A 116 -1.68 22.89 14.06
N PRO A 117 -1.51 23.32 12.79
CA PRO A 117 -0.46 22.79 11.91
C PRO A 117 0.95 22.96 12.50
N ALA A 118 1.19 24.08 13.20
CA ALA A 118 2.46 24.35 13.86
C ALA A 118 2.81 23.32 14.96
N ALA A 119 1.81 22.80 15.69
CA ALA A 119 2.02 21.77 16.70
C ALA A 119 2.49 20.45 16.06
N LEU A 120 1.95 20.11 14.87
CA LEU A 120 2.39 18.93 14.13
C LEU A 120 3.79 19.10 13.53
N SER A 121 4.14 20.30 13.04
CA SER A 121 5.52 20.62 12.63
C SER A 121 6.51 20.55 13.79
N GLN A 122 6.08 20.93 14.99
CA GLN A 122 6.89 20.78 16.21
C GLN A 122 7.02 19.31 16.62
N LEU A 123 5.95 18.53 16.57
CA LEU A 123 5.99 17.10 16.85
C LEU A 123 6.97 16.38 15.93
N TRP A 124 6.94 16.67 14.62
CA TRP A 124 7.91 16.13 13.67
C TRP A 124 9.36 16.47 14.07
N ARG A 125 9.63 17.75 14.40
CA ARG A 125 10.96 18.18 14.84
C ARG A 125 11.41 17.42 16.09
N GLN A 126 10.53 17.19 17.06
CA GLN A 126 10.84 16.39 18.26
C GLN A 126 11.12 14.93 17.92
N VAL A 127 10.30 14.31 17.06
CA VAL A 127 10.51 12.93 16.59
C VAL A 127 11.87 12.75 15.91
N VAL A 128 12.26 13.72 15.09
CA VAL A 128 13.57 13.72 14.41
C VAL A 128 14.70 13.99 15.41
N ALA A 129 14.54 14.96 16.31
CA ALA A 129 15.54 15.30 17.33
C ALA A 129 15.80 14.17 18.33
N ALA A 130 14.80 13.33 18.62
CA ALA A 130 14.96 12.13 19.45
C ALA A 130 15.91 11.09 18.83
N GLY A 131 16.26 11.22 17.54
CA GLY A 131 17.33 10.44 16.91
C GLY A 131 17.04 8.93 16.88
N GLY A 132 18.08 8.11 16.81
CA GLY A 132 17.94 6.65 16.77
C GLY A 132 17.76 6.04 15.37
N PHE A 133 17.78 6.87 14.32
CA PHE A 133 17.72 6.44 12.93
C PHE A 133 18.76 7.17 12.06
N ASP A 134 19.06 6.62 10.88
CA ASP A 134 20.05 7.17 9.95
C ASP A 134 19.39 8.08 8.89
N LEU A 135 18.18 7.72 8.44
CA LEU A 135 17.36 8.50 7.52
C LEU A 135 15.87 8.25 7.77
N TYR A 136 15.01 9.18 7.37
CA TYR A 136 13.57 8.95 7.30
C TYR A 136 13.16 8.65 5.85
N PHE A 137 12.16 7.79 5.69
CA PHE A 137 11.55 7.48 4.40
C PHE A 137 10.05 7.27 4.60
N LEU A 138 9.27 8.30 4.25
CA LEU A 138 7.81 8.24 4.29
C LEU A 138 7.33 8.12 2.85
N ASN A 139 6.97 6.90 2.46
CA ASN A 139 6.47 6.59 1.13
C ASN A 139 4.96 6.58 1.08
N ARG A 140 4.44 6.34 -0.13
CA ARG A 140 3.02 6.13 -0.41
C ARG A 140 2.11 7.27 0.03
N LEU A 141 2.65 8.49 0.02
CA LEU A 141 1.90 9.70 0.32
C LEU A 141 0.95 10.00 -0.83
N ARG A 142 -0.35 9.84 -0.57
CA ARG A 142 -1.40 10.26 -1.49
C ARG A 142 -1.34 11.77 -1.72
N PRO A 143 -1.84 12.27 -2.87
CA PRO A 143 -1.92 13.71 -3.13
C PRO A 143 -2.66 14.50 -2.05
N ASP A 144 -3.70 13.90 -1.46
CA ASP A 144 -4.57 14.40 -0.41
C ASP A 144 -4.14 13.97 1.01
N ALA A 145 -2.95 13.36 1.17
CA ALA A 145 -2.47 12.92 2.47
C ALA A 145 -2.34 14.10 3.43
N LYS A 146 -2.87 13.95 4.65
CA LYS A 146 -2.83 14.96 5.70
C LYS A 146 -1.42 15.31 6.13
N PHE A 147 -0.47 14.39 6.00
CA PHE A 147 0.94 14.67 6.24
C PHE A 147 1.46 15.78 5.31
N ARG A 148 0.90 15.93 4.10
CA ARG A 148 1.30 17.02 3.18
C ARG A 148 0.90 18.39 3.69
N ALA A 149 -0.17 18.49 4.48
CA ALA A 149 -0.53 19.75 5.13
C ALA A 149 0.61 20.30 6.02
N LEU A 150 1.55 19.45 6.47
CA LEU A 150 2.77 19.90 7.16
C LEU A 150 3.82 20.50 6.24
N LEU A 151 3.93 19.95 5.04
CA LEU A 151 4.91 20.37 4.04
C LEU A 151 4.47 21.69 3.41
N ASP A 152 3.17 21.81 3.13
CA ASP A 152 2.61 22.89 2.34
C ASP A 152 2.17 24.10 3.19
N ALA A 153 2.16 23.98 4.53
CA ALA A 153 1.82 25.09 5.42
C ALA A 153 2.85 26.25 5.34
N PRO A 154 2.43 27.52 5.51
CA PRO A 154 3.37 28.63 5.65
C PRO A 154 4.32 28.42 6.85
N GLY A 155 5.63 28.39 6.60
CA GLY A 155 6.62 28.02 7.62
C GLY A 155 6.62 26.53 7.99
N GLY A 156 6.04 25.69 7.11
CA GLY A 156 5.98 24.25 7.21
C GLY A 156 7.35 23.57 7.06
N LEU A 157 7.32 22.24 7.07
CA LEU A 157 8.53 21.44 7.01
C LEU A 157 9.04 21.33 5.57
N SER A 158 10.25 21.83 5.31
CA SER A 158 10.95 21.57 4.05
C SER A 158 11.61 20.19 4.08
N LEU A 159 10.81 19.14 3.84
CA LEU A 159 11.31 17.77 3.69
C LEU A 159 11.64 17.50 2.21
N PRO A 160 12.83 16.97 1.87
CA PRO A 160 13.17 16.70 0.49
C PRO A 160 12.23 15.67 -0.13
N ALA A 161 11.64 16.03 -1.26
CA ALA A 161 10.89 15.10 -2.08
C ALA A 161 11.83 13.99 -2.58
N ASN A 162 11.38 12.75 -2.48
CA ASN A 162 12.07 11.62 -3.07
C ASN A 162 11.52 11.34 -4.47
N ARG A 163 12.39 10.89 -5.38
CA ARG A 163 12.03 10.67 -6.78
C ARG A 163 11.16 9.43 -7.01
N ARG A 164 11.01 8.58 -6.00
CA ARG A 164 10.19 7.37 -6.10
C ARG A 164 8.73 7.73 -5.97
N THR A 165 7.98 7.34 -6.99
CA THR A 165 6.52 7.38 -7.03
C THR A 165 5.99 5.97 -7.20
N GLU A 166 4.77 5.73 -6.74
CA GLU A 166 4.02 4.51 -7.00
C GLU A 166 2.69 4.91 -7.66
N ILE A 167 2.22 4.14 -8.63
CA ILE A 167 0.89 4.36 -9.23
C ILE A 167 -0.11 3.41 -8.59
N CYS A 168 -1.26 3.95 -8.18
CA CYS A 168 -2.44 3.18 -7.79
C CYS A 168 -3.52 3.31 -8.86
N SER A 169 -4.14 2.20 -9.21
CA SER A 169 -5.20 2.14 -10.22
C SER A 169 -6.56 2.01 -9.54
N GLN A 170 -7.53 2.79 -10.00
CA GLN A 170 -8.87 2.82 -9.43
C GLN A 170 -9.92 2.67 -10.52
N VAL A 171 -11.03 2.01 -10.17
CA VAL A 171 -12.25 1.93 -10.99
C VAL A 171 -13.32 2.76 -10.29
N ALA A 172 -13.66 3.89 -10.89
CA ALA A 172 -14.73 4.79 -10.48
C ALA A 172 -15.51 5.25 -11.72
N GLY A 173 -16.82 5.44 -11.56
CA GLY A 173 -17.70 5.90 -12.62
C GLY A 173 -19.17 5.65 -12.31
N ASP A 174 -20.05 6.24 -13.13
CA ASP A 174 -21.49 6.36 -12.84
C ASP A 174 -22.33 5.18 -13.36
N TRP A 175 -21.85 3.95 -13.17
CA TRP A 175 -22.62 2.76 -13.58
C TRP A 175 -23.68 2.42 -12.53
N ALA A 176 -24.92 2.18 -12.98
CA ALA A 176 -26.00 1.78 -12.09
C ALA A 176 -25.94 0.30 -11.68
N THR A 177 -25.28 -0.53 -12.48
CA THR A 177 -25.14 -1.99 -12.25
C THR A 177 -23.79 -2.49 -12.72
N GLY A 178 -23.32 -3.60 -12.15
CA GLY A 178 -22.15 -4.33 -12.60
C GLY A 178 -22.28 -4.77 -14.06
N ALA A 179 -23.48 -5.16 -14.51
CA ALA A 179 -23.73 -5.53 -15.90
C ALA A 179 -23.47 -4.37 -16.88
N GLN A 180 -23.87 -3.14 -16.53
CA GLN A 180 -23.55 -1.96 -17.34
C GLN A 180 -22.04 -1.72 -17.41
N TRP A 181 -21.33 -1.80 -16.28
CA TRP A 181 -19.88 -1.69 -16.27
C TRP A 181 -19.19 -2.76 -17.12
N PHE A 182 -19.69 -4.00 -17.03
CA PHE A 182 -19.17 -5.12 -17.80
C PHE A 182 -19.31 -4.86 -19.29
N GLU A 183 -20.47 -4.42 -19.78
CA GLU A 183 -20.69 -4.13 -21.20
C GLU A 183 -19.90 -2.92 -21.70
N ALA A 184 -19.57 -1.96 -20.82
CA ALA A 184 -18.69 -0.84 -21.14
C ALA A 184 -17.22 -1.27 -21.35
N GLN A 185 -16.80 -2.44 -20.86
CA GLN A 185 -15.45 -2.96 -21.09
C GLN A 185 -15.20 -3.29 -22.56
N SER A 186 -13.96 -3.22 -23.04
CA SER A 186 -13.65 -3.57 -24.44
C SER A 186 -14.12 -4.98 -24.84
N LYS A 187 -14.48 -5.19 -26.11
CA LYS A 187 -14.85 -6.52 -26.66
C LYS A 187 -13.82 -7.59 -26.32
N LYS A 188 -12.53 -7.25 -26.39
CA LYS A 188 -11.41 -8.14 -26.03
C LYS A 188 -11.42 -8.51 -24.55
N THR A 189 -11.70 -7.55 -23.66
CA THR A 189 -11.85 -7.80 -22.21
C THR A 189 -12.99 -8.75 -21.92
N ARG A 190 -14.19 -8.47 -22.46
CA ARG A 190 -15.36 -9.34 -22.24
C ARG A 190 -15.14 -10.75 -22.80
N GLN A 191 -14.46 -10.87 -23.95
CA GLN A 191 -14.11 -12.18 -24.51
C GLN A 191 -13.09 -12.94 -23.66
N ASN A 192 -12.05 -12.26 -23.14
CA ASN A 192 -11.07 -12.89 -22.27
C ASN A 192 -11.70 -13.40 -20.98
N TYR A 193 -12.62 -12.63 -20.38
CA TYR A 193 -13.40 -13.07 -19.22
C TYR A 193 -14.19 -14.35 -19.52
N ARG A 194 -14.98 -14.36 -20.61
CA ARG A 194 -15.81 -15.52 -20.99
C ARG A 194 -14.95 -16.76 -21.29
N ARG A 195 -13.82 -16.59 -21.98
CA ARG A 195 -12.85 -17.67 -22.24
C ARG A 195 -12.22 -18.18 -20.95
N GLY A 196 -11.86 -17.27 -20.04
CA GLY A 196 -11.31 -17.61 -18.74
C GLY A 196 -12.29 -18.44 -17.91
N ARG A 197 -13.54 -17.99 -17.78
CA ARG A 197 -14.61 -18.76 -17.11
C ARG A 197 -14.81 -20.14 -17.74
N LYS A 198 -14.93 -20.22 -19.07
CA LYS A 198 -15.07 -21.51 -19.77
C LYS A 198 -13.89 -22.45 -19.50
N ALA A 199 -12.66 -21.93 -19.52
CA ALA A 199 -11.47 -22.75 -19.26
C ALA A 199 -11.39 -23.23 -17.80
N LEU A 200 -11.91 -22.46 -16.84
CA LEU A 200 -12.07 -22.92 -15.45
C LEU A 200 -13.17 -23.99 -15.35
N GLU A 201 -14.27 -23.82 -16.09
CA GLU A 201 -15.40 -24.77 -16.13
C GLU A 201 -15.04 -26.13 -16.73
N GLU A 202 -14.03 -26.18 -17.60
CA GLU A 202 -13.47 -27.45 -18.11
C GLU A 202 -12.89 -28.34 -17.00
N SER A 203 -12.51 -27.77 -15.85
CA SER A 203 -12.03 -28.50 -14.67
C SER A 203 -13.14 -28.84 -13.65
N GLY A 204 -14.37 -28.38 -13.89
CA GLY A 204 -15.53 -28.66 -13.03
C GLY A 204 -16.39 -27.42 -12.77
N LYS A 205 -17.39 -27.54 -11.88
CA LYS A 205 -18.30 -26.44 -11.54
C LYS A 205 -17.53 -25.26 -10.94
N VAL A 206 -17.67 -24.09 -11.54
CA VAL A 206 -17.06 -22.82 -11.08
C VAL A 206 -18.08 -22.00 -10.30
N VAL A 207 -17.69 -21.55 -9.11
CA VAL A 207 -18.51 -20.71 -8.24
C VAL A 207 -17.70 -19.49 -7.81
N PHE A 208 -18.23 -18.30 -8.08
CA PHE A 208 -17.79 -17.06 -7.43
C PHE A 208 -18.65 -16.85 -6.18
N ARG A 209 -18.03 -16.62 -5.03
CA ARG A 209 -18.76 -16.30 -3.79
C ARG A 209 -18.01 -15.29 -2.92
N LEU A 210 -18.78 -14.49 -2.20
CA LEU A 210 -18.33 -13.75 -1.04
C LEU A 210 -18.32 -14.70 0.16
N LEU A 211 -17.19 -14.79 0.86
CA LEU A 211 -17.07 -15.53 2.12
C LEU A 211 -17.98 -14.86 3.17
N PRO A 212 -18.96 -15.60 3.73
CA PRO A 212 -19.79 -15.10 4.82
C PRO A 212 -18.94 -14.70 6.04
N LEU A 213 -19.41 -13.71 6.82
CA LEU A 213 -18.68 -13.22 8.00
C LEU A 213 -18.64 -14.25 9.14
N ASP A 214 -19.59 -15.17 9.18
CA ASP A 214 -19.69 -16.28 10.14
C ASP A 214 -18.87 -17.52 9.71
N GLU A 215 -18.43 -17.58 8.45
CA GLU A 215 -17.52 -18.63 7.99
C GLU A 215 -16.08 -18.33 8.45
N PRO A 216 -15.36 -19.30 9.07
CA PRO A 216 -13.99 -19.09 9.50
C PRO A 216 -13.06 -18.71 8.34
N ALA A 217 -12.41 -17.54 8.42
CA ALA A 217 -11.45 -17.10 7.40
C ALA A 217 -10.15 -17.91 7.38
N GLY A 218 -9.81 -18.62 8.47
CA GLY A 218 -8.53 -19.33 8.66
C GLY A 218 -8.11 -20.22 7.48
N PRO A 219 -8.96 -21.16 7.02
CA PRO A 219 -8.64 -22.02 5.87
C PRO A 219 -8.37 -21.23 4.57
N VAL A 220 -9.17 -20.20 4.30
CA VAL A 220 -9.00 -19.34 3.12
C VAL A 220 -7.70 -18.54 3.20
N LEU A 221 -7.35 -18.01 4.38
CA LEU A 221 -6.09 -17.30 4.59
C LEU A 221 -4.87 -18.22 4.50
N ALA A 222 -4.96 -19.44 5.00
CA ALA A 222 -3.91 -20.45 4.86
C ALA A 222 -3.65 -20.77 3.37
N ARG A 223 -4.73 -20.94 2.59
CA ARG A 223 -4.63 -21.13 1.14
C ARG A 223 -4.05 -19.91 0.43
N LEU A 224 -4.49 -18.70 0.78
CA LEU A 224 -3.93 -17.46 0.23
C LEU A 224 -2.42 -17.35 0.50
N GLY A 225 -1.99 -17.64 1.73
CA GLY A 225 -0.58 -17.65 2.12
C GLY A 225 0.24 -18.64 1.30
N GLU A 226 -0.28 -19.85 1.09
CA GLU A 226 0.35 -20.86 0.24
C GLU A 226 0.52 -20.37 -1.21
N LEU A 227 -0.56 -19.87 -1.83
CA LEU A 227 -0.52 -19.36 -3.21
C LEU A 227 0.46 -18.18 -3.35
N LYS A 228 0.50 -17.28 -2.35
CA LYS A 228 1.45 -16.17 -2.32
C LYS A 228 2.90 -16.65 -2.20
N ARG A 229 3.20 -17.63 -1.35
CA ARG A 229 4.55 -18.21 -1.23
C ARG A 229 5.02 -18.81 -2.55
N GLN A 230 4.17 -19.57 -3.24
CA GLN A 230 4.49 -20.15 -4.54
C GLN A 230 4.82 -19.05 -5.56
N TRP A 231 4.00 -18.00 -5.63
CA TRP A 231 4.25 -16.86 -6.51
C TRP A 231 5.55 -16.11 -6.16
N LEU A 232 5.81 -15.88 -4.88
CA LEU A 232 7.02 -15.21 -4.41
C LEU A 232 8.28 -15.99 -4.77
N ALA A 233 8.28 -17.31 -4.52
CA ALA A 233 9.38 -18.21 -4.86
C ALA A 233 9.67 -18.19 -6.37
N GLY A 234 8.63 -18.27 -7.21
CA GLY A 234 8.77 -18.20 -8.67
C GLY A 234 9.32 -16.86 -9.19
N ASN A 235 9.21 -15.78 -8.41
CA ASN A 235 9.69 -14.44 -8.78
C ASN A 235 10.96 -14.02 -8.01
N GLY A 236 11.58 -14.91 -7.24
CA GLY A 236 12.77 -14.60 -6.44
C GLY A 236 12.53 -13.55 -5.35
N ARG A 237 11.29 -13.45 -4.84
CA ARG A 237 10.87 -12.50 -3.81
C ARG A 237 10.60 -13.25 -2.50
N VAL A 238 10.70 -12.52 -1.39
CA VAL A 238 10.34 -13.01 -0.06
C VAL A 238 9.47 -11.96 0.62
N ALA A 239 8.40 -12.39 1.27
CA ALA A 239 7.53 -11.51 2.04
C ALA A 239 7.06 -12.25 3.30
N PRO A 240 7.66 -11.95 4.48
CA PRO A 240 7.39 -12.67 5.72
C PRO A 240 5.92 -12.68 6.17
N LEU A 241 5.12 -11.74 5.67
CA LEU A 241 3.67 -11.71 5.87
C LEU A 241 2.97 -13.03 5.46
N PHE A 242 3.53 -13.74 4.48
CA PHE A 242 2.97 -14.97 3.93
C PHE A 242 3.73 -16.24 4.36
N ASP A 243 4.68 -16.15 5.29
CA ASP A 243 5.40 -17.34 5.76
C ASP A 243 4.43 -18.36 6.40
N ALA A 244 4.78 -19.64 6.33
CA ALA A 244 3.91 -20.69 6.87
C ALA A 244 3.74 -20.52 8.38
N GLY A 245 2.48 -20.40 8.83
CA GLY A 245 2.16 -20.15 10.24
C GLY A 245 2.41 -18.72 10.72
N ALA A 246 2.75 -17.77 9.85
CA ALA A 246 2.96 -16.39 10.24
C ALA A 246 1.67 -15.79 10.85
N PRO A 247 1.73 -15.18 12.06
CA PRO A 247 0.53 -14.68 12.74
C PRO A 247 0.04 -13.33 12.19
N ALA A 248 0.86 -12.64 11.40
CA ALA A 248 0.59 -11.28 10.94
C ALA A 248 -0.65 -11.18 10.04
N LEU A 249 -0.74 -12.01 8.99
CA LEU A 249 -1.88 -11.97 8.07
C LEU A 249 -3.22 -12.27 8.78
N PRO A 250 -3.35 -13.35 9.58
CA PRO A 250 -4.56 -13.58 10.37
C PRO A 250 -4.91 -12.41 11.30
N ALA A 251 -3.93 -11.84 12.01
CA ALA A 251 -4.19 -10.74 12.94
C ALA A 251 -4.67 -9.46 12.23
N LEU A 252 -4.12 -9.14 11.05
CA LEU A 252 -4.57 -8.00 10.25
C LEU A 252 -5.98 -8.21 9.69
N VAL A 253 -6.29 -9.44 9.24
CA VAL A 253 -7.64 -9.77 8.75
C VAL A 253 -8.67 -9.75 9.89
N GLU A 254 -8.29 -10.16 11.09
CA GLU A 254 -9.14 -10.04 12.27
C GLU A 254 -9.48 -8.58 12.60
N VAL A 255 -8.54 -7.64 12.43
CA VAL A 255 -8.81 -6.20 12.57
C VAL A 255 -9.87 -5.75 11.55
N LEU A 256 -9.74 -6.17 10.28
CA LEU A 256 -10.73 -5.85 9.24
C LEU A 256 -12.11 -6.44 9.56
N ALA A 257 -12.14 -7.67 10.08
CA ALA A 257 -13.38 -8.36 10.45
C ALA A 257 -14.08 -7.66 11.62
N LYS A 258 -13.33 -7.33 12.69
CA LYS A 258 -13.85 -6.60 13.86
C LYS A 258 -14.36 -5.21 13.53
N ALA A 259 -13.78 -4.57 12.51
CA ALA A 259 -14.26 -3.29 11.98
C ALA A 259 -15.49 -3.42 11.04
N GLY A 260 -15.96 -4.64 10.73
CA GLY A 260 -17.05 -4.89 9.78
C GLY A 260 -16.68 -4.60 8.31
N ALA A 261 -15.41 -4.32 8.04
CA ALA A 261 -14.93 -3.85 6.74
C ALA A 261 -14.53 -5.00 5.80
N LEU A 262 -14.19 -6.17 6.34
CA LEU A 262 -13.64 -7.30 5.58
C LEU A 262 -14.59 -7.82 4.49
N ARG A 263 -14.07 -8.03 3.27
CA ARG A 263 -14.74 -8.75 2.18
C ARG A 263 -13.74 -9.72 1.54
N ILE A 264 -14.02 -11.02 1.62
CA ILE A 264 -13.17 -12.05 0.99
C ILE A 264 -13.95 -12.67 -0.16
N PHE A 265 -13.46 -12.52 -1.39
CA PHE A 265 -14.02 -13.18 -2.55
C PHE A 265 -13.19 -14.39 -2.93
N VAL A 266 -13.87 -15.47 -3.31
CA VAL A 266 -13.22 -16.68 -3.78
C VAL A 266 -13.85 -17.15 -5.09
N ILE A 267 -13.01 -17.70 -5.97
CA ILE A 267 -13.45 -18.60 -7.02
C ILE A 267 -13.13 -20.02 -6.58
N GLU A 268 -14.13 -20.88 -6.59
CA GLU A 268 -14.00 -22.31 -6.37
C GLU A 268 -14.25 -23.06 -7.69
N CYS A 269 -13.41 -24.05 -8.00
CA CYS A 269 -13.60 -24.98 -9.10
C CYS A 269 -13.55 -26.41 -8.56
N ALA A 270 -14.62 -27.18 -8.77
CA ALA A 270 -14.75 -28.56 -8.26
C ALA A 270 -14.46 -28.68 -6.74
N GLY A 271 -14.89 -27.70 -5.94
CA GLY A 271 -14.66 -27.65 -4.50
C GLY A 271 -13.26 -27.17 -4.07
N THR A 272 -12.38 -26.85 -5.01
CA THR A 272 -11.04 -26.29 -4.73
C THR A 272 -11.04 -24.78 -4.91
N THR A 273 -10.53 -24.03 -3.94
CA THR A 273 -10.34 -22.58 -4.07
C THR A 273 -9.17 -22.27 -5.03
N VAL A 274 -9.49 -21.70 -6.19
CA VAL A 274 -8.54 -21.41 -7.28
C VAL A 274 -8.13 -19.94 -7.36
N ALA A 275 -8.92 -19.02 -6.80
CA ALA A 275 -8.51 -17.63 -6.62
C ALA A 275 -9.14 -17.03 -5.38
N ILE A 276 -8.39 -16.14 -4.72
CA ILE A 276 -8.78 -15.49 -3.47
C ILE A 276 -8.43 -14.02 -3.59
N SER A 277 -9.35 -13.18 -3.15
CA SER A 277 -9.12 -11.75 -2.95
C SER A 277 -9.62 -11.35 -1.56
N VAL A 278 -8.70 -10.91 -0.71
CA VAL A 278 -9.00 -10.28 0.59
C VAL A 278 -9.05 -8.78 0.36
N ASN A 279 -10.18 -8.19 0.71
CA ASN A 279 -10.50 -6.80 0.47
C ASN A 279 -11.08 -6.20 1.75
N PHE A 280 -11.19 -4.88 1.78
CA PHE A 280 -11.98 -4.20 2.79
C PHE A 280 -12.74 -3.03 2.21
N VAL A 281 -13.92 -2.76 2.74
CA VAL A 281 -14.78 -1.65 2.34
C VAL A 281 -14.71 -0.57 3.41
N GLN A 282 -14.37 0.64 3.00
CA GLN A 282 -14.41 1.82 3.86
C GLN A 282 -14.83 3.02 3.01
N ARG A 283 -15.79 3.81 3.50
CA ARG A 283 -16.18 5.09 2.87
C ARG A 283 -16.55 4.93 1.38
N GLY A 284 -17.45 3.98 1.10
CA GLY A 284 -17.91 3.70 -0.26
C GLY A 284 -16.87 3.08 -1.19
N THR A 285 -15.64 2.81 -0.73
CA THR A 285 -14.57 2.26 -1.56
C THR A 285 -14.22 0.83 -1.15
N LEU A 286 -14.18 -0.09 -2.12
CA LEU A 286 -13.58 -1.41 -1.94
C LEU A 286 -12.08 -1.35 -2.25
N MET A 287 -11.25 -1.69 -1.27
CA MET A 287 -9.79 -1.70 -1.41
C MET A 287 -9.28 -3.13 -1.56
N ALA A 288 -8.66 -3.43 -2.69
CA ALA A 288 -8.18 -4.77 -3.04
C ALA A 288 -6.82 -5.06 -2.42
N PHE A 289 -6.84 -5.50 -1.16
CA PHE A 289 -5.66 -5.66 -0.33
C PHE A 289 -4.74 -6.79 -0.78
N LEU A 290 -5.25 -8.02 -0.87
CA LEU A 290 -4.44 -9.18 -1.23
C LEU A 290 -5.17 -10.08 -2.21
N THR A 291 -4.58 -10.28 -3.39
CA THR A 291 -5.12 -11.20 -4.40
C THR A 291 -4.09 -12.25 -4.79
N SER A 292 -4.51 -13.51 -4.87
CA SER A 292 -3.69 -14.62 -5.36
C SER A 292 -4.55 -15.67 -6.04
N TYR A 293 -3.91 -16.52 -6.84
CA TYR A 293 -4.58 -17.59 -7.56
C TYR A 293 -3.68 -18.81 -7.68
N ASP A 294 -4.30 -19.97 -7.92
CA ASP A 294 -3.63 -21.22 -8.17
C ASP A 294 -3.01 -21.24 -9.58
N PRO A 295 -1.67 -21.30 -9.70
CA PRO A 295 -0.99 -21.35 -11.00
C PRO A 295 -1.43 -22.51 -11.89
N SER A 296 -1.91 -23.63 -11.32
CA SER A 296 -2.42 -24.76 -12.11
C SER A 296 -3.66 -24.39 -12.95
N PHE A 297 -4.35 -23.30 -12.61
CA PHE A 297 -5.51 -22.79 -13.33
C PHE A 297 -5.19 -21.56 -14.19
N GLU A 298 -3.92 -21.21 -14.39
CA GLU A 298 -3.49 -19.98 -15.08
C GLU A 298 -4.10 -19.80 -16.48
N ARG A 299 -4.33 -20.90 -17.21
CA ARG A 299 -5.01 -20.88 -18.53
C ARG A 299 -6.38 -20.18 -18.48
N GLY A 300 -7.10 -20.30 -17.37
CA GLY A 300 -8.39 -19.63 -17.12
C GLY A 300 -8.27 -18.19 -16.64
N SER A 301 -7.05 -17.69 -16.38
CA SER A 301 -6.79 -16.37 -15.81
C SER A 301 -7.68 -16.08 -14.58
N PRO A 302 -7.68 -16.95 -13.55
CA PRO A 302 -8.65 -16.89 -12.45
C PRO A 302 -8.58 -15.58 -11.66
N GLY A 303 -7.40 -14.96 -11.50
CA GLY A 303 -7.29 -13.63 -10.88
C GLY A 303 -8.01 -12.53 -11.66
N MET A 304 -8.02 -12.61 -12.99
CA MET A 304 -8.73 -11.68 -13.88
C MET A 304 -10.24 -11.91 -13.84
N VAL A 305 -10.68 -13.16 -13.84
CA VAL A 305 -12.10 -13.51 -13.65
C VAL A 305 -12.60 -12.97 -12.30
N LEU A 306 -11.85 -13.26 -11.23
CA LEU A 306 -12.17 -12.82 -9.87
C LEU A 306 -12.27 -11.30 -9.77
N LEU A 307 -11.33 -10.56 -10.39
CA LEU A 307 -11.37 -9.11 -10.46
C LEU A 307 -12.65 -8.58 -11.09
N MET A 308 -12.99 -9.10 -12.27
CA MET A 308 -14.20 -8.65 -12.96
C MET A 308 -15.47 -8.98 -12.16
N ASP A 309 -15.50 -10.12 -11.47
CA ASP A 309 -16.64 -10.51 -10.65
C ASP A 309 -16.80 -9.59 -9.42
N TYR A 310 -15.72 -9.29 -8.69
CA TYR A 310 -15.85 -8.40 -7.52
C TYR A 310 -16.04 -6.92 -7.89
N VAL A 311 -15.60 -6.46 -9.07
CA VAL A 311 -15.90 -5.09 -9.55
C VAL A 311 -17.39 -4.96 -9.87
N GLN A 312 -17.96 -5.94 -10.56
CA GLN A 312 -19.41 -5.99 -10.81
C GLN A 312 -20.20 -6.01 -9.50
N TRP A 313 -19.80 -6.90 -8.57
CA TRP A 313 -20.39 -6.96 -7.23
C TRP A 313 -20.32 -5.61 -6.51
N SER A 314 -19.17 -4.93 -6.57
CA SER A 314 -18.97 -3.64 -5.88
C SER A 314 -19.96 -2.59 -6.36
N ILE A 315 -20.19 -2.52 -7.67
CA ILE A 315 -21.15 -1.59 -8.27
C ILE A 315 -22.58 -1.99 -7.91
N ASP A 316 -22.91 -3.28 -7.96
CA ASP A 316 -24.24 -3.78 -7.56
C ASP A 316 -24.54 -3.56 -6.06
N GLN A 317 -23.51 -3.40 -5.22
CA GLN A 317 -23.65 -2.98 -3.82
C GLN A 317 -23.69 -1.46 -3.61
N GLY A 318 -23.64 -0.67 -4.69
CA GLY A 318 -23.64 0.80 -4.62
C GLY A 318 -22.35 1.40 -4.08
N LEU A 319 -21.21 0.69 -4.20
CA LEU A 319 -19.91 1.26 -3.87
C LEU A 319 -19.48 2.26 -4.94
N GLU A 320 -18.90 3.37 -4.51
CA GLU A 320 -18.45 4.48 -5.35
C GLU A 320 -17.20 4.14 -6.15
N MET A 321 -16.34 3.29 -5.59
CA MET A 321 -15.02 3.02 -6.15
C MET A 321 -14.48 1.63 -5.78
N VAL A 322 -13.68 1.07 -6.69
CA VAL A 322 -12.74 -0.01 -6.39
C VAL A 322 -11.32 0.52 -6.52
N ASP A 323 -10.55 0.46 -5.44
CA ASP A 323 -9.14 0.87 -5.39
C ASP A 323 -8.26 -0.39 -5.34
N PHE A 324 -7.40 -0.57 -6.33
CA PHE A 324 -6.50 -1.73 -6.39
C PHE A 324 -5.23 -1.59 -5.52
N LEU A 325 -5.16 -0.52 -4.73
CA LEU A 325 -4.05 -0.17 -3.85
C LEU A 325 -2.70 -0.12 -4.59
N CYS A 326 -1.60 -0.16 -3.82
CA CYS A 326 -0.25 -0.10 -4.36
C CYS A 326 0.06 -1.31 -5.25
N GLY A 327 0.84 -1.06 -6.30
CA GLY A 327 1.33 -2.09 -7.23
C GLY A 327 1.00 -1.73 -8.68
N GLU A 328 2.02 -1.87 -9.54
CA GLU A 328 1.95 -1.52 -10.95
C GLU A 328 1.69 -2.77 -11.83
N GLU A 329 0.96 -3.75 -11.32
CA GLU A 329 0.65 -4.94 -12.09
C GLU A 329 -0.10 -4.57 -13.38
N PRO A 330 0.35 -5.02 -14.58
CA PRO A 330 -0.21 -4.56 -15.85
C PRO A 330 -1.73 -4.74 -16.00
N PHE A 331 -2.30 -5.72 -15.28
CA PHE A 331 -3.75 -5.93 -15.30
C PHE A 331 -4.51 -4.81 -14.60
N LYS A 332 -3.97 -4.15 -13.57
CA LYS A 332 -4.65 -3.06 -12.83
C LYS A 332 -4.87 -1.85 -13.74
N VAL A 333 -3.85 -1.50 -14.53
CA VAL A 333 -3.90 -0.40 -15.52
C VAL A 333 -4.99 -0.63 -16.57
N ARG A 334 -5.28 -1.89 -16.91
CA ARG A 334 -6.28 -2.23 -17.92
C ARG A 334 -7.72 -1.90 -17.49
N PHE A 335 -8.03 -1.97 -16.19
CA PHE A 335 -9.37 -1.68 -15.67
C PHE A 335 -9.49 -0.29 -15.07
N ALA A 336 -8.34 0.37 -14.82
CA ALA A 336 -8.30 1.70 -14.25
C ALA A 336 -9.10 2.68 -15.11
N THR A 337 -10.05 3.38 -14.49
CA THR A 337 -10.63 4.59 -15.07
C THR A 337 -9.87 5.84 -14.64
N GLN A 338 -9.17 5.76 -13.51
CA GLN A 338 -8.27 6.80 -13.04
C GLN A 338 -7.06 6.20 -12.33
N THR A 339 -6.00 7.00 -12.23
CA THR A 339 -4.79 6.65 -11.50
C THR A 339 -4.45 7.71 -10.46
N LEU A 340 -3.92 7.25 -9.33
CA LEU A 340 -3.41 8.09 -8.26
C LEU A 340 -1.90 7.93 -8.17
N THR A 341 -1.16 9.03 -8.28
CA THR A 341 0.29 9.03 -8.08
C THR A 341 0.61 9.24 -6.62
N LEU A 342 1.18 8.23 -5.99
CA LEU A 342 1.73 8.32 -4.65
C LEU A 342 3.15 8.87 -4.69
N THR A 343 3.46 9.76 -3.77
CA THR A 343 4.78 10.38 -3.63
C THR A 343 5.50 9.86 -2.40
N SER A 344 6.76 10.24 -2.24
CA SER A 344 7.52 9.93 -1.04
C SER A 344 8.44 11.09 -0.65
N VAL A 345 8.76 11.17 0.64
CA VAL A 345 9.80 12.07 1.17
C VAL A 345 10.92 11.25 1.80
N MET A 346 12.15 11.69 1.60
CA MET A 346 13.33 11.02 2.14
C MET A 346 14.37 12.04 2.55
N GLY A 347 14.94 11.88 3.73
CA GLY A 347 16.00 12.78 4.19
C GLY A 347 16.91 12.17 5.24
N PRO A 348 18.14 12.66 5.33
CA PRO A 348 19.15 12.12 6.23
C PRO A 348 18.99 12.66 7.65
N ALA A 349 19.22 11.81 8.65
CA ALA A 349 19.44 12.22 10.05
C ALA A 349 20.92 12.10 10.46
N THR A 350 21.69 11.25 9.78
CA THR A 350 23.13 11.04 10.06
C THR A 350 23.97 11.14 8.79
N LEU A 351 25.30 11.29 8.92
CA LEU A 351 26.23 11.22 7.78
C LEU A 351 26.12 9.87 7.02
N LYS A 352 25.90 8.79 7.76
CA LYS A 352 25.65 7.46 7.19
C LYS A 352 24.37 7.45 6.34
N GLY A 353 23.30 8.10 6.82
CA GLY A 353 22.09 8.30 6.04
C GLY A 353 22.33 9.14 4.77
N ARG A 354 23.12 10.22 4.87
CA ARG A 354 23.50 11.03 3.69
C ARG A 354 24.19 10.19 2.61
N LEU A 355 25.19 9.40 3.01
CA LEU A 355 25.89 8.49 2.09
C LEU A 355 24.94 7.47 1.48
N ALA A 356 24.04 6.89 2.27
CA ALA A 356 23.07 5.92 1.79
C ALA A 356 22.14 6.52 0.71
N ILE A 357 21.64 7.74 0.93
CA ILE A 357 20.81 8.46 -0.05
C ILE A 357 21.59 8.74 -1.33
N LEU A 358 22.83 9.22 -1.22
CA LEU A 358 23.69 9.48 -2.38
C LEU A 358 23.93 8.21 -3.22
N VAL A 359 24.23 7.08 -2.56
CA VAL A 359 24.42 5.79 -3.24
C VAL A 359 23.14 5.34 -3.94
N ASP A 360 21.98 5.52 -3.30
CA ASP A 360 20.68 5.20 -3.90
C ASP A 360 20.41 6.05 -5.15
N GLU A 361 20.67 7.36 -5.09
CA GLU A 361 20.52 8.26 -6.23
C GLU A 361 21.42 7.88 -7.40
N ILE A 362 22.69 7.55 -7.14
CA ILE A 362 23.63 7.11 -8.16
C ILE A 362 23.12 5.84 -8.82
N ARG A 363 22.69 4.85 -8.02
CA ARG A 363 22.16 3.58 -8.52
C ARG A 363 20.93 3.79 -9.41
N LEU A 364 19.99 4.64 -9.00
CA LEU A 364 18.80 4.95 -9.80
C LEU A 364 19.17 5.63 -11.12
N ARG A 365 20.09 6.59 -11.12
CA ARG A 365 20.57 7.24 -12.36
C ARG A 365 21.23 6.25 -13.32
N SER A 366 22.05 5.34 -12.79
CA SER A 366 22.68 4.28 -13.58
C SER A 366 21.66 3.32 -14.20
N GLN A 367 20.64 2.91 -13.42
CA GLN A 367 19.55 2.07 -13.94
C GLN A 367 18.75 2.78 -15.03
N SER A 368 18.33 4.02 -14.82
CA SER A 368 17.62 4.81 -15.84
C SER A 368 18.48 5.08 -17.09
N ALA A 369 19.80 5.21 -16.96
CA ALA A 369 20.71 5.32 -18.11
C ALA A 369 20.81 4.00 -18.88
N LEU A 370 20.93 2.87 -18.18
CA LEU A 370 20.92 1.53 -18.77
C LEU A 370 19.61 1.23 -19.50
N ASP A 371 18.47 1.58 -18.92
CA ASP A 371 17.16 1.36 -19.54
C ASP A 371 16.95 2.24 -20.77
N ARG A 372 17.39 3.51 -20.72
CA ARG A 372 17.42 4.40 -21.91
C ARG A 372 18.34 3.87 -23.00
N TRP A 373 19.52 3.37 -22.64
CA TRP A 373 20.46 2.77 -23.60
C TRP A 373 19.90 1.47 -24.22
N ARG A 374 19.24 0.61 -23.42
CA ARG A 374 18.53 -0.58 -23.89
C ARG A 374 17.39 -0.21 -24.84
N ALA A 375 16.59 0.80 -24.49
CA ALA A 375 15.51 1.30 -25.34
C ALA A 375 16.06 1.89 -26.66
N TRP A 376 17.14 2.67 -26.60
CA TRP A 376 17.82 3.19 -27.79
C TRP A 376 18.39 2.07 -28.68
N ARG A 377 19.06 1.07 -28.10
CA ARG A 377 19.53 -0.11 -28.84
C ARG A 377 18.37 -0.86 -29.49
N ALA A 378 17.29 -1.10 -28.76
CA ALA A 378 16.11 -1.80 -29.29
C ALA A 378 15.44 -1.03 -30.44
N ALA A 379 15.43 0.30 -30.38
CA ALA A 379 14.94 1.16 -31.46
C ALA A 379 15.87 1.16 -32.69
N ASN A 380 17.18 1.10 -32.49
CA ASN A 380 18.17 1.20 -33.56
C ASN A 380 18.57 -0.14 -34.18
N VAL A 381 18.27 -1.28 -33.55
CA VAL A 381 18.49 -2.63 -34.12
C VAL A 381 17.39 -3.03 -35.13
N LYS A 382 16.28 -2.27 -35.22
CA LYS A 382 15.17 -2.53 -36.17
C LYS A 382 15.24 -1.77 -37.52
N ARG A 383 16.41 -1.27 -37.94
CA ARG A 383 16.61 -0.75 -39.31
C ARG A 383 17.63 -1.61 -40.07
N PRO A 384 17.22 -2.58 -40.91
CA PRO A 384 18.09 -3.12 -41.94
C PRO A 384 18.26 -2.07 -43.04
N GLY A 385 19.49 -1.93 -43.52
CA GLY A 385 19.93 -0.87 -44.41
C GLY A 385 19.21 -0.83 -45.75
N SER A 386 18.80 0.37 -46.15
CA SER A 386 18.58 0.75 -47.54
C SER A 386 19.85 1.41 -48.06
N SER A 387 20.85 0.61 -48.43
CA SER A 387 21.84 1.02 -49.42
C SER A 387 21.38 0.47 -50.76
N GLN A 388 20.56 1.24 -51.48
CA GLN A 388 20.34 0.98 -52.90
C GLN A 388 21.61 1.43 -53.64
N SER A 389 22.31 0.43 -54.15
CA SER A 389 23.31 0.52 -55.20
C SER A 389 22.70 1.12 -56.46
N THR A 390 23.32 2.20 -56.93
CA THR A 390 23.13 2.77 -58.25
C THR A 390 23.76 1.82 -59.27
N GLU A 391 22.96 1.11 -60.05
CA GLU A 391 23.43 0.47 -61.28
C GLU A 391 22.55 0.90 -62.45
N LEU A 392 23.21 1.64 -63.34
CA LEU A 392 22.75 2.06 -64.64
C LEU A 392 22.69 0.83 -65.56
N VAL A 393 21.55 0.60 -66.20
CA VAL A 393 21.51 -0.03 -67.52
C VAL A 393 20.77 0.95 -68.44
N ARG A 394 21.53 1.48 -69.39
CA ARG A 394 21.05 2.20 -70.58
C ARG A 394 20.64 1.16 -71.61
N ASP A 395 19.50 1.38 -72.27
CA ASP A 395 19.31 0.99 -73.66
C ASP A 395 19.21 2.28 -74.47
N ASP A 396 20.25 2.54 -75.27
CA ASP A 396 20.15 2.96 -76.68
C ASP A 396 21.56 3.05 -77.31
N ALA A 397 21.69 2.28 -78.39
CA ALA A 397 22.73 2.18 -79.44
C ALA A 397 24.10 1.54 -79.10
#